data_AF-R1G9G3-F1
#
_entry.id   AF-R1G9G3-F1
#
_cell.length_a   1.000
_cell.length_b   1.000
_cell.length_c   1.000
_cell.angle_alpha   90.00
_cell.angle_beta   90.00
_cell.angle_gamma   90.00
#
_symmetry.space_group_name_H-M   'P 1'
#
loop_
_entity.id
_entity.type
_entity.pdbx_description
1 polymer ?
#
loop_
_entity_poly.entity_id
_entity_poly.type
_entity_poly.pdbx_seq_one_letter_code
_entity_poly.pdbx_strand_id
1 'polypeptide(L)'
;MIELGGALTPFFEQGLDSPSHDELDRAFERAGLTEGDPRRSSTDPIGKAKRVRAVFIYAADHVPQSGLALAQHLVALCRVKNEFDTDSASCPGLDKIEALRRSFESLGYSLDNTGALRPLVIDNLSGTKLTDALQSYVRRANASPDDAPLQIGNGKDLDEATARHVLEQKIGAYSQNGNFPFTLAQAFLQLGLEPAHQNTAKTLDGDPHKAVQQCLYQLACAVNKLRNEVGTGHGRPSAPSRTTPLTSAEARLVARATALVSGMLLDSL
;
A
#
# COMPACT_ATOMS: atom_id res chain seq x y z
N MET A 1 -2.85 -6.83 9.32
CA MET A 1 -4.16 -6.34 9.82
C MET A 1 -4.33 -6.56 11.32
N ILE A 2 -3.96 -7.71 11.87
CA ILE A 2 -4.00 -7.97 13.32
C ILE A 2 -3.25 -6.91 14.12
N GLU A 3 -2.01 -6.58 13.74
CA GLU A 3 -1.20 -5.56 14.41
C GLU A 3 -1.89 -4.18 14.40
N LEU A 4 -2.40 -3.75 13.23
CA LEU A 4 -3.12 -2.49 13.07
C LEU A 4 -4.38 -2.43 13.95
N GLY A 5 -5.14 -3.52 14.04
CA GLY A 5 -6.28 -3.64 14.96
C GLY A 5 -5.86 -3.58 16.42
N GLY A 6 -4.74 -4.23 16.77
CA GLY A 6 -4.13 -4.16 18.10
C GLY A 6 -3.72 -2.74 18.48
N ALA A 7 -3.08 -2.01 17.57
CA ALA A 7 -2.64 -0.64 17.80
C ALA A 7 -3.80 0.37 17.87
N LEU A 8 -4.93 0.09 17.20
CA LEU A 8 -6.16 0.89 17.30
C LEU A 8 -6.96 0.61 18.57
N THR A 9 -6.90 -0.61 19.12
CA THR A 9 -7.72 -1.03 20.26
C THR A 9 -7.68 -0.05 21.44
N PRO A 10 -6.53 0.50 21.87
CA PRO A 10 -6.46 1.41 23.02
C PRO A 10 -7.25 2.71 22.88
N PHE A 11 -7.53 3.15 21.65
CA PHE A 11 -8.37 4.34 21.38
C PHE A 11 -9.85 4.09 21.77
N PHE A 12 -10.23 2.83 22.01
CA PHE A 12 -11.60 2.42 22.31
C PHE A 12 -11.76 1.82 23.71
N GLU A 13 -10.72 1.84 24.56
CA GLU A 13 -10.74 1.16 25.86
C GLU A 13 -11.42 2.00 26.96
N GLN A 14 -11.21 3.33 27.04
CA GLN A 14 -11.68 4.12 28.21
C GLN A 14 -11.97 5.63 27.98
N GLY A 15 -12.23 6.09 26.75
CA GLY A 15 -12.59 7.51 26.51
C GLY A 15 -14.10 7.76 26.55
N LEU A 16 -14.58 8.71 27.37
CA LEU A 16 -15.97 9.22 27.32
C LEU A 16 -16.35 9.73 25.91
N ASP A 17 -15.37 10.29 25.18
CA ASP A 17 -15.56 10.82 23.83
C ASP A 17 -15.17 9.86 22.71
N SER A 18 -14.75 8.62 23.04
CA SER A 18 -14.35 7.68 21.99
C SER A 18 -15.54 7.27 21.10
N PRO A 19 -15.31 6.94 19.81
CA PRO A 19 -16.40 6.68 18.87
C PRO A 19 -17.44 5.71 19.45
N SER A 20 -18.71 6.00 19.20
CA SER A 20 -19.86 5.27 19.74
C SER A 20 -19.99 3.87 19.13
N HIS A 21 -20.79 3.02 19.77
CA HIS A 21 -21.13 1.71 19.21
C HIS A 21 -21.81 1.80 17.84
N ASP A 22 -22.63 2.83 17.62
CA ASP A 22 -23.33 3.06 16.34
C ASP A 22 -22.37 3.56 15.25
N GLU A 23 -21.40 4.41 15.60
CA GLU A 23 -20.32 4.80 14.68
C GLU A 23 -19.47 3.58 14.27
N LEU A 24 -19.21 2.65 15.20
CA LEU A 24 -18.54 1.37 14.87
C LEU A 24 -19.41 0.48 13.97
N ASP A 25 -20.72 0.39 14.22
CA ASP A 25 -21.64 -0.40 13.38
C ASP A 25 -21.57 0.11 11.92
N ARG A 26 -21.67 1.43 11.73
CA ARG A 26 -21.58 2.08 10.41
C ARG A 26 -20.20 1.91 9.77
N ALA A 27 -19.13 1.98 10.56
CA ALA A 27 -17.78 1.78 10.07
C ALA A 27 -17.57 0.35 9.55
N PHE A 28 -18.04 -0.66 10.29
CA PHE A 28 -17.95 -2.06 9.91
C PHE A 28 -18.81 -2.38 8.70
N GLU A 29 -20.02 -1.83 8.63
CA GLU A 29 -20.90 -1.95 7.45
C GLU A 29 -20.26 -1.33 6.21
N ARG A 30 -19.74 -0.10 6.31
CA ARG A 30 -19.08 0.58 5.19
C ARG A 30 -17.86 -0.19 4.66
N ALA A 31 -17.13 -0.86 5.55
CA ALA A 31 -15.99 -1.69 5.18
C ALA A 31 -16.38 -3.10 4.69
N GLY A 32 -17.67 -3.48 4.79
CA GLY A 32 -18.14 -4.83 4.46
C GLY A 32 -17.65 -5.90 5.45
N LEU A 33 -17.39 -5.53 6.70
CA LEU A 33 -16.79 -6.39 7.72
C LEU A 33 -17.74 -6.73 8.88
N THR A 34 -19.04 -6.49 8.71
CA THR A 34 -20.04 -6.65 9.77
C THR A 34 -20.17 -8.08 10.28
N GLU A 35 -19.80 -9.10 9.48
CA GLU A 35 -19.79 -10.50 9.90
C GLU A 35 -18.73 -10.80 10.97
N GLY A 36 -17.64 -10.03 10.98
CA GLY A 36 -16.57 -10.15 11.98
C GLY A 36 -16.90 -9.51 13.33
N ASP A 37 -18.05 -8.83 13.46
CA ASP A 37 -18.43 -8.15 14.69
C ASP A 37 -19.10 -9.11 15.68
N PRO A 38 -18.46 -9.44 16.82
CA PRO A 38 -18.99 -10.40 17.78
C PRO A 38 -20.28 -9.92 18.46
N ARG A 39 -20.62 -8.63 18.36
CA ARG A 39 -21.89 -8.09 18.90
C ARG A 39 -23.12 -8.69 18.20
N ARG A 40 -22.97 -9.22 16.98
CA ARG A 40 -24.09 -9.81 16.23
C ARG A 40 -24.41 -11.24 16.65
N SER A 41 -23.45 -11.96 17.21
CA SER A 41 -23.60 -13.36 17.63
C SER A 41 -23.69 -13.53 19.14
N SER A 42 -23.41 -12.48 19.91
CA SER A 42 -23.47 -12.47 21.37
C SER A 42 -24.74 -11.81 21.90
N THR A 43 -25.36 -12.43 22.91
CA THR A 43 -26.43 -11.81 23.70
C THR A 43 -25.91 -10.86 24.77
N ASP A 44 -24.65 -11.04 25.20
CA ASP A 44 -24.02 -10.21 26.21
C ASP A 44 -23.44 -8.91 25.61
N PRO A 45 -23.46 -7.78 26.34
CA PRO A 45 -22.82 -6.54 25.92
C PRO A 45 -21.32 -6.73 25.65
N ILE A 46 -20.86 -6.37 24.45
CA ILE A 46 -19.45 -6.42 24.06
C ILE A 46 -18.87 -5.01 23.95
N GLY A 47 -17.79 -4.74 24.69
CA GLY A 47 -17.07 -3.47 24.67
C GLY A 47 -16.43 -3.13 23.31
N LYS A 48 -16.28 -1.83 23.03
CA LYS A 48 -15.79 -1.28 21.75
C LYS A 48 -14.43 -1.83 21.33
N ALA A 49 -13.45 -1.80 22.23
CA ALA A 49 -12.12 -2.36 22.04
C ALA A 49 -12.15 -3.83 21.57
N LYS A 50 -12.97 -4.67 22.21
CA LYS A 50 -13.13 -6.08 21.86
C LYS A 50 -13.76 -6.26 20.47
N ARG A 51 -14.73 -5.41 20.11
CA ARG A 51 -15.36 -5.40 18.78
C ARG A 51 -14.33 -5.05 17.69
N VAL A 52 -13.60 -3.94 17.86
CA VAL A 52 -12.55 -3.50 16.92
C VAL A 52 -11.53 -4.61 16.72
N ARG A 53 -10.97 -5.17 17.79
CA ARG A 53 -9.99 -6.26 17.70
C ARG A 53 -10.51 -7.48 16.95
N ALA A 54 -11.73 -7.94 17.24
CA ALA A 54 -12.33 -9.09 16.59
C ALA A 54 -12.56 -8.86 15.09
N VAL A 55 -13.04 -7.67 14.71
CA VAL A 55 -13.26 -7.32 13.29
C VAL A 55 -11.94 -7.26 12.52
N PHE A 56 -10.85 -6.77 13.11
CA PHE A 56 -9.54 -6.78 12.46
C PHE A 56 -8.93 -8.18 12.32
N ILE A 57 -9.21 -9.08 13.25
CA ILE A 57 -8.85 -10.51 13.12
C ILE A 57 -9.64 -11.12 11.96
N TYR A 58 -10.96 -10.93 11.93
CA TYR A 58 -11.81 -11.39 10.83
C TYR A 58 -11.34 -10.86 9.46
N ALA A 59 -11.03 -9.56 9.39
CA ALA A 59 -10.51 -8.93 8.19
C ALA A 59 -9.17 -9.55 7.76
N ALA A 60 -8.27 -9.86 8.70
CA ALA A 60 -7.00 -10.50 8.39
C ALA A 60 -7.19 -11.88 7.74
N ASP A 61 -8.19 -12.64 8.18
CA ASP A 61 -8.44 -14.01 7.74
C ASP A 61 -9.25 -14.10 6.45
N HIS A 62 -10.14 -13.13 6.19
CA HIS A 62 -11.12 -13.21 5.10
C HIS A 62 -10.94 -12.12 4.03
N VAL A 63 -10.78 -10.86 4.46
CA VAL A 63 -10.81 -9.69 3.56
C VAL A 63 -9.78 -8.63 3.99
N PRO A 64 -8.46 -8.87 3.83
CA PRO A 64 -7.41 -8.00 4.38
C PRO A 64 -7.50 -6.54 3.91
N GLN A 65 -7.93 -6.34 2.66
CA GLN A 65 -8.11 -5.03 2.03
C GLN A 65 -9.15 -4.14 2.72
N SER A 66 -10.25 -4.73 3.19
CA SER A 66 -11.26 -4.00 3.95
C SER A 66 -10.72 -3.55 5.32
N GLY A 67 -9.73 -4.27 5.87
CA GLY A 67 -9.10 -3.92 7.14
C GLY A 67 -8.38 -2.57 7.10
N LEU A 68 -7.62 -2.29 6.04
CA LEU A 68 -6.93 -0.99 5.91
C LEU A 68 -7.94 0.15 5.74
N ALA A 69 -8.96 -0.03 4.89
CA ALA A 69 -10.02 0.97 4.69
C ALA A 69 -10.77 1.26 6.01
N LEU A 70 -11.06 0.22 6.80
CA LEU A 70 -11.64 0.38 8.13
C LEU A 70 -10.70 1.17 9.06
N ALA A 71 -9.41 0.82 9.11
CA ALA A 71 -8.45 1.52 9.97
C ALA A 71 -8.37 3.01 9.67
N GLN A 72 -8.31 3.39 8.39
CA GLN A 72 -8.31 4.79 7.96
C GLN A 72 -9.58 5.51 8.42
N HIS A 73 -10.73 4.86 8.30
CA HIS A 73 -11.99 5.43 8.75
C HIS A 73 -12.05 5.59 10.28
N LEU A 74 -11.57 4.60 11.04
CA LEU A 74 -11.51 4.66 12.50
C LEU A 74 -10.58 5.78 12.98
N VAL A 75 -9.40 5.96 12.38
CA VAL A 75 -8.51 7.10 12.68
C VAL A 75 -9.22 8.43 12.43
N ALA A 76 -9.98 8.55 11.34
CA ALA A 76 -10.74 9.76 11.07
C ALA A 76 -11.81 10.04 12.14
N LEU A 77 -12.47 9.00 12.67
CA LEU A 77 -13.40 9.14 13.79
C LEU A 77 -12.68 9.57 15.08
N CYS A 78 -11.58 8.90 15.44
CA CYS A 78 -10.73 9.27 16.59
C CYS A 78 -10.24 10.72 16.51
N ARG A 79 -9.91 11.20 15.32
CA ARG A 79 -9.50 12.60 15.09
C ARG A 79 -10.61 13.60 15.39
N VAL A 80 -11.85 13.31 15.01
CA VAL A 80 -13.02 14.16 15.33
C VAL A 80 -13.25 14.26 16.85
N LYS A 81 -12.79 13.26 17.60
CA LYS A 81 -12.89 13.18 19.06
C LYS A 81 -11.67 13.73 19.80
N ASN A 82 -10.74 14.36 19.07
CA ASN A 82 -9.49 14.92 19.61
C ASN A 82 -8.64 13.89 20.37
N GLU A 83 -8.67 12.61 19.96
CA GLU A 83 -7.88 11.55 20.61
C GLU A 83 -6.38 11.60 20.27
N PHE A 84 -5.98 12.45 19.32
CA PHE A 84 -4.58 12.69 18.97
C PHE A 84 -4.01 13.96 19.61
N ASP A 85 -4.86 14.77 20.23
CA ASP A 85 -4.43 15.94 20.99
C ASP A 85 -3.87 15.47 22.35
N THR A 86 -2.59 15.71 22.60
CA THR A 86 -1.90 15.26 23.83
C THR A 86 -2.43 15.91 25.09
N ASP A 87 -3.08 17.07 24.97
CA ASP A 87 -3.65 17.80 26.09
C ASP A 87 -5.11 17.39 26.37
N SER A 88 -5.70 16.58 25.49
CA SER A 88 -7.06 16.07 25.63
C SER A 88 -7.13 14.91 26.62
N ALA A 89 -8.14 14.92 27.50
CA ALA A 89 -8.44 13.80 28.40
C ALA A 89 -8.83 12.51 27.65
N SER A 90 -9.20 12.63 26.38
CA SER A 90 -9.56 11.51 25.50
C SER A 90 -8.36 10.90 24.78
N CYS A 91 -7.17 11.48 24.95
CA CYS A 91 -5.93 10.94 24.40
C CYS A 91 -5.58 9.60 25.08
N PRO A 92 -5.34 8.52 24.31
CA PRO A 92 -5.02 7.24 24.89
C PRO A 92 -3.61 7.21 25.51
N GLY A 93 -2.75 8.16 25.14
CA GLY A 93 -1.35 8.31 25.56
C GLY A 93 -0.37 8.23 24.39
N LEU A 94 0.76 8.93 24.51
CA LEU A 94 1.79 9.04 23.46
C LEU A 94 2.32 7.69 22.97
N ASP A 95 2.56 6.74 23.88
CA ASP A 95 3.09 5.42 23.51
C ASP A 95 2.15 4.65 22.57
N LYS A 96 0.83 4.81 22.75
CA LYS A 96 -0.17 4.16 21.91
C LYS A 96 -0.34 4.85 20.56
N ILE A 97 -0.23 6.19 20.53
CA ILE A 97 -0.17 6.95 19.27
C ILE A 97 1.06 6.53 18.47
N GLU A 98 2.23 6.39 19.13
CA GLU A 98 3.45 5.94 18.48
C GLU A 98 3.36 4.49 17.97
N ALA A 99 2.73 3.59 18.73
CA ALA A 99 2.44 2.24 18.25
C ALA A 99 1.55 2.25 16.99
N LEU A 100 0.49 3.07 16.99
CA LEU A 100 -0.39 3.23 15.83
C LEU A 100 0.36 3.82 14.62
N ARG A 101 1.22 4.82 14.86
CA ARG A 101 2.07 5.43 13.84
C ARG A 101 2.95 4.40 13.16
N ARG A 102 3.66 3.56 13.94
CA ARG A 102 4.52 2.48 13.42
C ARG A 102 3.73 1.45 12.61
N SER A 103 2.54 1.05 13.06
CA SER A 103 1.72 0.11 12.30
C SER A 103 1.26 0.70 10.96
N PHE A 104 0.95 1.99 10.86
CA PHE A 104 0.67 2.65 9.58
C PHE A 104 1.91 2.87 8.71
N GLU A 105 3.06 3.20 9.31
CA GLU A 105 4.34 3.32 8.60
C GLU A 105 4.73 2.01 7.91
N SER A 106 4.47 0.86 8.56
CA SER A 106 4.70 -0.46 7.96
C SER A 106 3.90 -0.68 6.66
N LEU A 107 2.82 0.08 6.47
CA LEU A 107 1.90 0.06 5.33
C LEU A 107 2.07 1.30 4.42
N GLY A 108 3.16 2.06 4.56
CA GLY A 108 3.47 3.18 3.67
C GLY A 108 2.62 4.43 3.90
N TYR A 109 2.16 4.63 5.13
CA TYR A 109 1.50 5.85 5.56
C TYR A 109 2.28 6.54 6.68
N SER A 110 2.29 7.87 6.66
CA SER A 110 2.62 8.66 7.84
C SER A 110 1.33 9.05 8.57
N LEU A 111 1.38 8.98 9.90
CA LEU A 111 0.36 9.52 10.79
C LEU A 111 1.00 10.67 11.56
N ASP A 112 0.49 11.89 11.37
CA ASP A 112 1.00 13.06 12.08
C ASP A 112 0.34 13.23 13.47
N ASN A 113 0.85 14.17 14.25
CA ASN A 113 0.38 14.45 15.61
C ASN A 113 -1.08 14.93 15.67
N THR A 114 -1.67 15.33 14.53
CA THR A 114 -3.10 15.70 14.46
C THR A 114 -3.99 14.51 14.11
N GLY A 115 -3.42 13.32 13.97
CA GLY A 115 -4.13 12.14 13.47
C GLY A 115 -4.40 12.19 11.97
N ALA A 116 -3.75 13.08 11.21
CA ALA A 116 -3.89 13.09 9.76
C ALA A 116 -3.00 12.00 9.15
N LEU A 117 -3.65 11.09 8.43
CA LEU A 117 -2.98 10.01 7.73
C LEU A 117 -2.69 10.40 6.28
N ARG A 118 -1.46 10.22 5.82
CA ARG A 118 -1.04 10.54 4.44
C ARG A 118 -0.13 9.44 3.88
N PRO A 119 -0.15 9.17 2.57
CA PRO A 119 0.88 8.34 1.95
C PRO A 119 2.29 8.86 2.25
N LEU A 120 3.23 7.95 2.51
CA LEU A 120 4.61 8.30 2.82
C LEU A 120 5.32 8.89 1.59
N VAL A 121 5.86 10.10 1.69
CA VAL A 121 6.61 10.72 0.57
C VAL A 121 8.02 10.13 0.50
N ILE A 122 8.37 9.54 -0.65
CA ILE A 122 9.66 8.84 -0.85
C ILE A 122 10.77 9.73 -1.42
N ASP A 123 10.44 10.91 -1.94
CA ASP A 123 11.36 11.78 -2.71
C ASP A 123 12.63 12.20 -1.96
N ASN A 124 12.57 12.22 -0.63
CA ASN A 124 13.68 12.65 0.23
C ASN A 124 14.31 11.49 1.01
N LEU A 125 13.97 10.25 0.68
CA LEU A 125 14.52 9.06 1.32
C LEU A 125 15.67 8.49 0.48
N SER A 126 16.64 7.87 1.15
CA SER A 126 17.76 7.18 0.50
C SER A 126 18.21 5.98 1.34
N GLY A 127 19.01 5.09 0.73
CA GLY A 127 19.55 3.90 1.38
C GLY A 127 18.47 3.02 1.99
N THR A 128 18.72 2.51 3.20
CA THR A 128 17.81 1.60 3.91
C THR A 128 16.42 2.20 4.13
N LYS A 129 16.32 3.50 4.43
CA LYS A 129 15.03 4.18 4.62
C LYS A 129 14.17 4.17 3.36
N LEU A 130 14.79 4.31 2.18
CA LEU A 130 14.08 4.21 0.91
C LEU A 130 13.70 2.76 0.61
N THR A 131 14.57 1.78 0.92
CA THR A 131 14.23 0.35 0.83
C THR A 131 12.98 0.03 1.66
N ASP A 132 12.97 0.42 2.93
CA ASP A 132 11.86 0.16 3.86
C ASP A 132 10.55 0.82 3.38
N ALA A 133 10.65 2.06 2.88
CA ALA A 133 9.53 2.78 2.31
C ALA A 133 8.98 2.06 1.06
N LEU A 134 9.83 1.68 0.10
CA LEU A 134 9.39 0.96 -1.10
C LEU A 134 8.77 -0.41 -0.76
N GLN A 135 9.33 -1.14 0.20
CA GLN A 135 8.74 -2.38 0.70
C GLN A 135 7.38 -2.14 1.36
N SER A 136 7.21 -1.03 2.10
CA SER A 136 5.91 -0.67 2.69
C SER A 136 4.84 -0.40 1.63
N TYR A 137 5.24 0.22 0.50
CA TYR A 137 4.37 0.42 -0.66
C TYR A 137 3.98 -0.91 -1.33
N VAL A 138 4.91 -1.85 -1.46
CA VAL A 138 4.61 -3.22 -1.94
C VAL A 138 3.61 -3.91 -1.01
N ARG A 139 3.83 -3.87 0.30
CA ARG A 139 2.89 -4.43 1.29
C ARG A 139 1.51 -3.78 1.20
N ARG A 140 1.45 -2.46 1.04
CA ARG A 140 0.19 -1.70 0.88
C ARG A 140 -0.56 -2.10 -0.38
N ALA A 141 0.12 -2.19 -1.52
CA ALA A 141 -0.50 -2.60 -2.79
C ALA A 141 -1.06 -4.03 -2.72
N ASN A 142 -0.36 -4.93 -2.03
CA ASN A 142 -0.83 -6.30 -1.79
C ASN A 142 -2.00 -6.34 -0.80
N ALA A 143 -1.95 -5.52 0.25
CA ALA A 143 -2.99 -5.46 1.28
C ALA A 143 -4.26 -4.79 0.75
N SER A 144 -4.16 -3.75 -0.07
CA SER A 144 -5.28 -2.94 -0.55
C SER A 144 -5.13 -2.65 -2.04
N PRO A 145 -5.47 -3.62 -2.91
CA PRO A 145 -5.32 -3.47 -4.35
C PRO A 145 -6.28 -2.43 -4.94
N ASP A 146 -7.33 -2.01 -4.21
CA ASP A 146 -8.30 -0.97 -4.59
C ASP A 146 -7.84 0.46 -4.24
N ASP A 147 -6.60 0.62 -3.76
CA ASP A 147 -6.03 1.92 -3.44
C ASP A 147 -5.77 2.75 -4.71
N ALA A 148 -6.71 3.64 -5.05
CA ALA A 148 -6.69 4.43 -6.28
C ALA A 148 -5.36 5.18 -6.54
N PRO A 149 -4.71 5.82 -5.54
CA PRO A 149 -3.36 6.34 -5.68
C PRO A 149 -2.32 5.31 -6.15
N LEU A 150 -2.36 4.06 -5.67
CA LEU A 150 -1.44 3.01 -6.11
C LEU A 150 -1.83 2.38 -7.45
N GLN A 151 -3.11 2.42 -7.80
CA GLN A 151 -3.60 1.88 -9.07
C GLN A 151 -3.21 2.76 -10.26
N ILE A 152 -3.26 4.10 -10.11
CA ILE A 152 -3.19 5.03 -11.25
C ILE A 152 -2.35 6.32 -10.97
N GLY A 153 -1.76 6.53 -9.77
CA GLY A 153 -1.35 7.89 -9.32
C GLY A 153 0.14 8.22 -9.03
N ASN A 154 0.63 9.26 -9.71
CA ASN A 154 1.43 10.46 -9.33
C ASN A 154 2.67 10.44 -8.40
N GLY A 155 3.08 9.33 -7.80
CA GLY A 155 4.19 9.34 -6.81
C GLY A 155 5.63 9.36 -7.36
N LYS A 156 5.82 9.22 -8.68
CA LYS A 156 6.91 8.42 -9.29
C LYS A 156 6.58 6.94 -9.08
N ASP A 157 6.38 6.25 -10.18
CA ASP A 157 5.79 4.93 -10.17
C ASP A 157 6.61 3.93 -9.34
N LEU A 158 5.96 3.11 -8.52
CA LEU A 158 6.64 2.23 -7.56
C LEU A 158 7.71 1.34 -8.20
N ASP A 159 7.43 0.78 -9.38
CA ASP A 159 8.38 -0.04 -10.15
C ASP A 159 9.56 0.78 -10.69
N GLU A 160 9.30 2.01 -11.14
CA GLU A 160 10.35 2.92 -11.60
C GLU A 160 11.23 3.42 -10.44
N ALA A 161 10.62 3.84 -9.33
CA ALA A 161 11.33 4.25 -8.12
C ALA A 161 12.18 3.09 -7.57
N THR A 162 11.65 1.87 -7.60
CA THR A 162 12.38 0.67 -7.18
C THR A 162 13.57 0.39 -8.10
N ALA A 163 13.39 0.40 -9.42
CA ALA A 163 14.48 0.16 -10.36
C ALA A 163 15.61 1.20 -10.23
N ARG A 164 15.26 2.48 -10.07
CA ARG A 164 16.25 3.55 -9.82
C ARG A 164 16.98 3.35 -8.49
N HIS A 165 16.26 2.99 -7.44
CA HIS A 165 16.83 2.71 -6.13
C HIS A 165 17.82 1.53 -6.18
N VAL A 166 17.48 0.44 -6.86
CA VAL A 166 18.39 -0.70 -7.08
C VAL A 166 19.71 -0.23 -7.73
N LEU A 167 19.63 0.58 -8.79
CA LEU A 167 20.82 1.09 -9.47
C LEU A 167 21.65 1.99 -8.56
N GLU A 168 21.01 2.89 -7.82
CA GLU A 168 21.69 3.74 -6.85
C GLU A 168 22.41 2.90 -5.78
N GLN A 169 21.81 1.81 -5.30
CA GLN A 169 22.42 0.94 -4.29
C GLN A 169 23.54 0.05 -4.85
N LYS A 170 23.40 -0.49 -6.07
CA LYS A 170 24.40 -1.40 -6.66
C LYS A 170 25.59 -0.66 -7.27
N ILE A 171 25.36 0.50 -7.90
CA ILE A 171 26.39 1.20 -8.69
C ILE A 171 26.48 2.70 -8.41
N GLY A 172 25.67 3.26 -7.49
CA GLY A 172 25.77 4.65 -7.06
C GLY A 172 25.25 5.70 -8.04
N ALA A 173 24.59 5.29 -9.13
CA ALA A 173 24.00 6.21 -10.11
C ALA A 173 22.99 5.50 -11.02
N TYR A 174 22.11 6.29 -11.65
CA TYR A 174 21.27 5.88 -12.79
C TYR A 174 21.14 7.01 -13.81
N SER A 175 20.75 6.67 -15.04
CA SER A 175 20.53 7.67 -16.10
C SER A 175 19.23 8.41 -15.87
N GLN A 176 19.31 9.73 -15.69
CA GLN A 176 18.14 10.62 -15.58
C GLN A 176 17.34 10.74 -16.88
N ASN A 177 17.97 10.41 -18.02
CA ASN A 177 17.35 10.48 -19.35
C ASN A 177 16.88 9.09 -19.85
N GLY A 178 17.09 8.03 -19.06
CA GLY A 178 16.68 6.68 -19.41
C GLY A 178 15.16 6.51 -19.34
N ASN A 179 14.56 5.89 -20.35
CA ASN A 179 13.15 5.48 -20.24
C ASN A 179 13.01 4.28 -19.29
N PHE A 180 11.80 4.06 -18.77
CA PHE A 180 11.53 2.99 -17.81
C PHE A 180 12.05 1.60 -18.25
N PRO A 181 11.78 1.11 -19.49
CA PRO A 181 12.29 -0.20 -19.92
C PRO A 181 13.82 -0.32 -19.87
N PHE A 182 14.54 0.76 -20.21
CA PHE A 182 16.00 0.80 -20.12
C PHE A 182 16.47 0.75 -18.67
N THR A 183 15.91 1.60 -17.82
CA THR A 183 16.23 1.66 -16.38
C THR A 183 15.97 0.31 -15.70
N LEU A 184 14.83 -0.32 -16.01
CA LEU A 184 14.49 -1.64 -15.49
C LEU A 184 15.45 -2.73 -15.98
N ALA A 185 15.85 -2.70 -17.26
CA ALA A 185 16.80 -3.68 -17.80
C ALA A 185 18.16 -3.57 -17.11
N GLN A 186 18.63 -2.34 -16.87
CA GLN A 186 19.86 -2.11 -16.10
C GLN A 186 19.72 -2.65 -14.67
N ALA A 187 18.60 -2.38 -14.00
CA ALA A 187 18.37 -2.90 -12.65
C ALA A 187 18.39 -4.44 -12.61
N PHE A 188 17.75 -5.10 -13.58
CA PHE A 188 17.80 -6.56 -13.73
C PHE A 188 19.24 -7.06 -13.86
N LEU A 189 20.01 -6.48 -14.77
CA LEU A 189 21.40 -6.87 -15.00
C LEU A 189 22.27 -6.69 -13.75
N GLN A 190 22.11 -5.59 -13.01
CA GLN A 190 22.86 -5.33 -11.76
C GLN A 190 22.46 -6.28 -10.61
N LEU A 191 21.28 -6.90 -10.69
CA LEU A 191 20.82 -7.94 -9.77
C LEU A 191 21.17 -9.36 -10.25
N GLY A 192 21.83 -9.53 -11.40
CA GLY A 192 22.10 -10.84 -12.00
C GLY A 192 20.86 -11.53 -12.57
N LEU A 193 19.80 -10.76 -12.88
CA LEU A 193 18.58 -11.24 -13.51
C LEU A 193 18.65 -11.03 -15.03
N GLU A 194 17.90 -11.84 -15.78
CA GLU A 194 17.85 -11.80 -17.23
C GLU A 194 16.65 -10.97 -17.73
N PRO A 195 16.84 -9.74 -18.24
CA PRO A 195 15.77 -8.97 -18.86
C PRO A 195 15.43 -9.55 -20.25
N ALA A 196 14.19 -9.36 -20.71
CA ALA A 196 13.86 -9.74 -22.08
C ALA A 196 14.50 -8.75 -23.07
N HIS A 197 15.23 -9.26 -24.06
CA HIS A 197 15.78 -8.40 -25.11
C HIS A 197 14.68 -7.95 -26.07
N GLN A 198 14.68 -6.66 -26.43
CA GLN A 198 13.69 -6.08 -27.35
C GLN A 198 13.67 -6.78 -28.72
N ASN A 199 14.79 -7.39 -29.13
CA ASN A 199 14.94 -8.08 -30.41
C ASN A 199 14.66 -9.61 -30.34
N THR A 200 14.55 -10.22 -29.15
CA THR A 200 14.22 -11.65 -28.98
C THR A 200 12.82 -11.89 -28.44
N ALA A 201 11.96 -10.85 -28.40
CA ALA A 201 10.59 -10.91 -27.88
C ALA A 201 9.69 -12.02 -28.47
N LYS A 202 10.14 -12.74 -29.51
CA LYS A 202 9.45 -13.90 -30.09
C LYS A 202 9.67 -15.21 -29.33
N THR A 203 10.72 -15.34 -28.52
CA THR A 203 11.04 -16.57 -27.77
C THR A 203 11.71 -16.25 -26.45
N LEU A 204 11.17 -16.81 -25.36
CA LEU A 204 11.81 -16.80 -24.04
C LEU A 204 13.07 -17.67 -24.04
N ASP A 205 13.92 -17.47 -23.03
CA ASP A 205 15.07 -18.35 -22.78
C ASP A 205 14.61 -19.81 -22.56
N GLY A 206 15.47 -20.76 -22.93
CA GLY A 206 15.23 -22.19 -22.73
C GLY A 206 15.36 -22.60 -21.26
N ASP A 207 16.12 -21.84 -20.46
CA ASP A 207 16.16 -22.01 -19.01
C ASP A 207 14.88 -21.43 -18.38
N PRO A 208 14.05 -22.26 -17.70
CA PRO A 208 12.80 -21.81 -17.11
C PRO A 208 12.99 -20.71 -16.05
N HIS A 209 14.12 -20.67 -15.34
CA HIS A 209 14.39 -19.60 -14.37
C HIS A 209 14.52 -18.24 -15.05
N LYS A 210 15.31 -18.19 -16.13
CA LYS A 210 15.49 -16.98 -16.94
C LYS A 210 14.20 -16.61 -17.67
N ALA A 211 13.44 -17.58 -18.16
CA ALA A 211 12.15 -17.34 -18.80
C ALA A 211 11.18 -16.62 -17.86
N VAL A 212 11.11 -17.00 -16.58
CA VAL A 212 10.29 -16.30 -15.57
C VAL A 212 10.74 -14.85 -15.38
N GLN A 213 12.06 -14.61 -15.27
CA GLN A 213 12.61 -13.24 -15.16
C GLN A 213 12.25 -12.38 -16.37
N GLN A 214 12.37 -12.94 -17.57
CA GLN A 214 11.99 -12.27 -18.82
C GLN A 214 10.49 -11.94 -18.87
N CYS A 215 9.62 -12.84 -18.40
CA CYS A 215 8.19 -12.57 -18.27
C CYS A 215 7.89 -11.42 -17.30
N LEU A 216 8.58 -11.38 -16.14
CA LEU A 216 8.42 -10.28 -15.17
C LEU A 216 8.85 -8.94 -15.76
N TYR A 217 9.97 -8.90 -16.48
CA TYR A 217 10.44 -7.72 -17.21
C TYR A 217 9.41 -7.25 -18.25
N GLN A 218 8.87 -8.18 -19.06
CA GLN A 218 7.86 -7.87 -20.07
C GLN A 218 6.56 -7.38 -19.45
N LEU A 219 6.12 -7.99 -18.36
CA LEU A 219 4.94 -7.58 -17.60
C LEU A 219 5.09 -6.14 -17.09
N ALA A 220 6.22 -5.82 -16.46
CA ALA A 220 6.52 -4.47 -15.98
C ALA A 220 6.48 -3.45 -17.14
N CYS A 221 7.10 -3.77 -18.26
CA CYS A 221 7.10 -2.91 -19.44
C CYS A 221 5.68 -2.69 -20.01
N ALA A 222 4.86 -3.74 -20.04
CA ALA A 222 3.47 -3.67 -20.51
C ALA A 222 2.60 -2.84 -19.57
N VAL A 223 2.74 -3.05 -18.25
CA VAL A 223 2.03 -2.29 -17.21
C VAL A 223 2.39 -0.81 -17.26
N ASN A 224 3.68 -0.47 -17.33
CA ASN A 224 4.11 0.92 -17.48
C ASN A 224 3.55 1.56 -18.77
N LYS A 225 3.51 0.83 -19.89
CA LYS A 225 2.89 1.34 -21.13
C LYS A 225 1.39 1.60 -20.94
N LEU A 226 0.66 0.66 -20.34
CA LEU A 226 -0.77 0.81 -20.08
C LEU A 226 -1.06 1.98 -19.14
N ARG A 227 -0.28 2.12 -18.06
CA ARG A 227 -0.36 3.26 -17.13
C ARG A 227 -0.05 4.59 -17.80
N ASN A 228 0.93 4.66 -18.69
CA ASN A 228 1.24 5.89 -19.43
C ASN A 228 0.16 6.28 -20.46
N GLU A 229 -0.64 5.31 -20.92
CA GLU A 229 -1.74 5.55 -21.85
C GLU A 229 -3.04 5.93 -21.12
N VAL A 230 -3.33 5.31 -19.97
CA VAL A 230 -4.60 5.48 -19.24
C VAL A 230 -4.48 6.40 -18.02
N GLY A 231 -3.29 6.55 -17.46
CA GLY A 231 -3.07 7.21 -16.18
C GLY A 231 -3.03 8.73 -16.25
N THR A 232 -3.27 9.33 -15.08
CA THR A 232 -3.19 10.78 -14.85
C THR A 232 -1.78 11.22 -14.42
N GLY A 233 -0.81 10.31 -14.39
CA GLY A 233 0.61 10.63 -14.21
C GLY A 233 1.03 11.63 -15.28
N HIS A 234 1.41 12.85 -14.87
CA HIS A 234 1.59 14.07 -15.70
C HIS A 234 0.38 15.00 -15.86
N GLY A 235 -0.71 14.80 -15.10
CA GLY A 235 -1.83 15.75 -15.08
C GLY A 235 -2.63 15.79 -16.38
N ARG A 236 -2.70 14.68 -17.13
CA ARG A 236 -3.51 14.61 -18.37
C ARG A 236 -5.00 14.76 -18.02
N PRO A 237 -5.67 15.86 -18.41
CA PRO A 237 -7.09 16.08 -18.11
C PRO A 237 -8.04 15.33 -19.06
N SER A 238 -7.48 14.74 -20.12
CA SER A 238 -8.20 14.13 -21.24
C SER A 238 -8.29 12.62 -21.11
N ALA A 239 -9.38 12.03 -21.66
CA ALA A 239 -9.55 10.58 -21.76
C ALA A 239 -8.38 9.89 -22.49
N PRO A 240 -8.15 8.58 -22.26
CA PRO A 240 -7.07 7.84 -22.90
C PRO A 240 -7.18 7.91 -24.42
N SER A 241 -6.06 8.05 -25.12
CA SER A 241 -6.06 8.36 -26.56
C SER A 241 -6.15 7.13 -27.47
N ARG A 242 -5.66 5.97 -26.98
CA ARG A 242 -5.56 4.72 -27.76
C ARG A 242 -6.27 3.53 -27.12
N THR A 243 -6.86 3.71 -25.94
CA THR A 243 -7.50 2.63 -25.17
C THR A 243 -8.74 3.14 -24.44
N THR A 244 -9.49 2.25 -23.81
CA THR A 244 -10.57 2.60 -22.88
C THR A 244 -10.02 2.81 -21.46
N PRO A 245 -10.74 3.55 -20.60
CA PRO A 245 -10.42 3.59 -19.17
C PRO A 245 -10.35 2.17 -18.56
N LEU A 246 -9.47 1.98 -17.56
CA LEU A 246 -9.36 0.71 -16.85
C LEU A 246 -10.66 0.40 -16.10
N THR A 247 -11.11 -0.85 -16.16
CA THR A 247 -12.05 -1.37 -15.18
C THR A 247 -11.38 -1.47 -13.81
N SER A 248 -12.17 -1.52 -12.72
CA SER A 248 -11.61 -1.71 -11.37
C SER A 248 -10.81 -3.01 -11.24
N ALA A 249 -11.18 -4.06 -11.99
CA ALA A 249 -10.45 -5.33 -11.99
C ALA A 249 -9.07 -5.20 -12.65
N GLU A 250 -8.97 -4.48 -13.77
CA GLU A 250 -7.70 -4.22 -14.44
C GLU A 250 -6.81 -3.28 -13.63
N ALA A 251 -7.38 -2.25 -12.99
CA ALA A 251 -6.66 -1.37 -12.08
C ALA A 251 -6.01 -2.15 -10.92
N ARG A 252 -6.75 -3.10 -10.32
CA ARG A 252 -6.19 -4.02 -9.31
C ARG A 252 -5.08 -4.91 -9.88
N LEU A 253 -5.25 -5.44 -11.09
CA LEU A 253 -4.23 -6.27 -11.74
C LEU A 253 -2.93 -5.48 -11.97
N VAL A 254 -3.04 -4.24 -12.46
CA VAL A 254 -1.91 -3.32 -12.66
C VAL A 254 -1.17 -3.03 -11.35
N ALA A 255 -1.91 -2.74 -10.26
CA ALA A 255 -1.32 -2.51 -8.95
C ALA A 255 -0.56 -3.76 -8.44
N ARG A 256 -1.15 -4.95 -8.58
CA ARG A 256 -0.53 -6.22 -8.19
C ARG A 256 0.71 -6.55 -9.00
N ALA A 257 0.67 -6.32 -10.31
CA ALA A 257 1.82 -6.55 -11.19
C ALA A 257 2.99 -5.62 -10.83
N THR A 258 2.71 -4.34 -10.58
CA THR A 258 3.69 -3.37 -10.08
C THR A 258 4.31 -3.84 -8.76
N ALA A 259 3.46 -4.24 -7.79
CA ALA A 259 3.91 -4.73 -6.49
C ALA A 259 4.76 -6.00 -6.59
N LEU A 260 4.39 -6.93 -7.47
CA LEU A 260 5.13 -8.17 -7.71
C LEU A 260 6.55 -7.89 -8.22
N VAL A 261 6.67 -7.04 -9.24
CA VAL A 261 7.97 -6.70 -9.84
C VAL A 261 8.83 -5.92 -8.84
N SER A 262 8.28 -4.92 -8.17
CA SER A 262 9.00 -4.15 -7.15
C SER A 262 9.44 -5.02 -5.97
N GLY A 263 8.56 -5.90 -5.47
CA GLY A 263 8.90 -6.83 -4.39
C GLY A 263 10.08 -7.72 -4.79
N MET A 264 10.02 -8.33 -5.97
CA MET A 264 11.09 -9.18 -6.48
C MET A 264 12.44 -8.43 -6.60
N LEU A 265 12.42 -7.18 -7.10
CA LEU A 265 13.63 -6.36 -7.19
C LEU A 265 14.23 -6.03 -5.81
N LEU A 266 13.37 -5.70 -4.83
CA LEU A 266 13.79 -5.37 -3.46
C LEU A 266 14.31 -6.60 -2.71
N ASP A 267 13.71 -7.77 -2.93
CA ASP A 267 14.13 -9.04 -2.30
C ASP A 267 15.49 -9.52 -2.86
N SER A 268 15.84 -9.08 -4.07
CA SER A 268 17.11 -9.43 -4.74
C SER A 268 18.26 -8.44 -4.45
N LEU A 269 17.97 -7.33 -3.76
CA LEU A 269 18.90 -6.24 -3.52
C LEU A 269 19.90 -6.57 -2.40
#